data_AF-A0A1Q4DYH2-F1
#
_entry.id   AF-A0A1Q4DYH2-F1
#
_cell.length_a   1.000
_cell.length_b   1.000
_cell.length_c   1.000
_cell.angle_alpha   90.00
_cell.angle_beta   90.00
_cell.angle_gamma   90.00
#
_symmetry.space_group_name_H-M   'P 1'
#
loop_
_entity.id
_entity.type
_entity.pdbx_description
1 polymer ?
#
loop_
_entity_poly.entity_id
_entity_poly.type
_entity_poly.pdbx_seq_one_letter_code
_entity_poly.pdbx_strand_id
1 'polypeptide(L)'
;MDAPQPDEKGIGELLQQLAEDGRAYADAELGYYRTLLRAKLRDAREMLWMGAVALALAQAAAVALVVGLVLTLAPLVGPGLATLIVVLAFLAIAGLMGWLAWTHVKRIFKERP
;
A
#
# COMPACT_ATOMS: atom_id res chain seq x y z
N MET A 1 -3.62 -51.18 53.69
CA MET A 1 -3.04 -50.62 52.46
C MET A 1 -4.11 -49.70 51.89
N ASP A 2 -4.20 -48.49 52.44
CA ASP A 2 -5.23 -47.53 52.06
C ASP A 2 -4.78 -46.81 50.79
N ALA A 3 -5.57 -46.98 49.73
CA ALA A 3 -5.32 -46.39 48.43
C ALA A 3 -5.39 -44.85 48.51
N PRO A 4 -4.54 -44.11 47.77
CA PRO A 4 -4.61 -42.65 47.73
C PRO A 4 -5.98 -42.24 47.19
N GLN A 5 -6.74 -41.49 47.99
CA GLN A 5 -7.99 -40.91 47.52
C GLN A 5 -7.66 -39.99 46.34
N PRO A 6 -8.34 -40.14 45.19
CA PRO A 6 -8.16 -39.21 44.10
C PRO A 6 -8.66 -37.85 44.60
N ASP A 7 -7.78 -36.85 44.63
CA ASP A 7 -8.17 -35.46 44.80
C ASP A 7 -9.17 -35.13 43.69
N GLU A 8 -10.47 -35.28 43.98
CA GLU A 8 -11.57 -34.84 43.15
C GLU A 8 -11.44 -33.32 43.09
N LYS A 9 -10.73 -32.83 42.07
CA LYS A 9 -10.68 -31.42 41.72
C LYS A 9 -12.08 -30.85 41.82
N GLY A 10 -12.29 -29.97 42.78
CA GLY A 10 -13.58 -29.35 43.00
C GLY A 10 -14.06 -28.69 41.71
N ILE A 11 -15.37 -28.67 41.49
CA ILE A 11 -15.97 -28.06 40.30
C ILE A 11 -15.45 -26.62 40.06
N GLY A 12 -15.11 -25.90 41.13
CA GLY A 12 -14.44 -24.59 41.04
C GLY A 12 -13.06 -24.62 40.37
N GLU A 13 -12.25 -25.65 40.59
CA GLU A 13 -10.94 -25.83 39.97
C GLU A 13 -11.05 -26.15 38.48
N LEU A 14 -12.05 -26.95 38.09
CA LEU A 14 -12.35 -27.25 36.69
C LEU A 14 -12.84 -26.01 35.93
N LEU A 15 -13.66 -25.18 36.57
CA LEU A 15 -14.12 -23.90 36.01
C LEU A 15 -12.96 -22.91 35.87
N GLN A 16 -12.05 -22.88 36.84
CA GLN A 16 -10.85 -22.04 36.78
C GLN A 16 -9.91 -22.49 35.66
N GLN A 17 -9.71 -23.80 35.49
CA GLN A 17 -8.96 -24.36 34.36
C GLN A 17 -9.60 -24.04 33.01
N LEU A 18 -10.93 -24.19 32.87
CA LEU A 18 -11.61 -23.80 31.62
C LEU A 18 -11.44 -22.32 31.29
N ALA A 19 -11.48 -21.45 32.31
CA ALA A 19 -11.30 -20.02 32.15
C ALA A 19 -9.85 -19.66 31.77
N GLU A 20 -8.86 -20.35 32.34
CA GLU A 20 -7.45 -20.20 31.97
C GLU A 20 -7.18 -20.72 30.55
N ASP A 21 -7.70 -21.90 30.19
CA ASP A 21 -7.55 -22.47 28.86
C ASP A 21 -8.22 -21.59 27.79
N GLY A 22 -9.40 -21.03 28.08
CA GLY A 22 -10.09 -20.10 27.19
C GLY A 22 -9.33 -18.79 26.98
N ARG A 23 -8.68 -18.26 28.03
CA ARG A 23 -7.81 -17.08 27.92
C ARG A 23 -6.54 -17.40 27.13
N ALA A 24 -5.89 -18.53 27.41
CA ALA A 24 -4.72 -18.97 26.69
C ALA A 24 -5.00 -19.17 25.18
N TYR A 25 -6.18 -19.71 24.84
CA TYR A 25 -6.63 -19.84 23.45
C TYR A 25 -6.86 -18.47 22.79
N ALA A 26 -7.52 -17.53 23.47
CA ALA A 26 -7.73 -16.18 22.96
C ALA A 26 -6.40 -15.42 22.75
N ASP A 27 -5.45 -15.56 23.67
CA ASP A 27 -4.12 -14.96 23.56
C ASP A 27 -3.30 -15.56 22.41
N ALA A 28 -3.43 -16.88 22.17
CA ALA A 28 -2.79 -17.54 21.03
C ALA A 28 -3.34 -17.04 19.69
N GLU A 29 -4.66 -16.88 19.59
CA GLU A 29 -5.32 -16.38 18.38
C GLU A 29 -4.93 -14.91 18.09
N LEU A 30 -4.91 -14.07 19.13
CA LEU A 30 -4.41 -12.70 19.04
C LEU A 30 -2.94 -12.65 18.63
N GLY A 31 -2.13 -13.59 19.14
CA GLY A 31 -0.75 -13.79 18.74
C GLY A 31 -0.62 -14.11 17.25
N TYR A 32 -1.43 -15.04 16.74
CA TYR A 32 -1.47 -15.44 15.33
C TYR A 32 -1.87 -14.28 14.41
N TYR A 33 -2.92 -13.52 14.74
CA TYR A 33 -3.29 -12.34 13.95
C TYR A 33 -2.18 -11.28 13.99
N ARG A 34 -1.55 -11.03 15.14
CA ARG A 34 -0.44 -10.07 15.24
C ARG A 34 0.77 -10.47 14.39
N THR A 35 1.13 -11.75 14.34
CA THR A 35 2.23 -12.24 13.50
C THR A 35 1.88 -12.15 12.02
N LEU A 36 0.65 -12.52 11.64
CA LEU A 36 0.16 -12.41 10.26
C LEU A 36 0.13 -10.94 9.78
N LEU A 37 -0.37 -10.03 10.61
CA LEU A 37 -0.35 -8.59 10.30
C LEU A 37 1.08 -8.06 10.16
N ARG A 38 2.00 -8.44 11.06
CA ARG A 38 3.41 -8.02 10.98
C ARG A 38 4.11 -8.57 9.74
N ALA A 39 3.84 -9.82 9.37
CA ALA A 39 4.38 -10.41 8.14
C ALA A 39 3.90 -9.65 6.91
N LYS A 40 2.58 -9.40 6.80
CA LYS A 40 2.00 -8.60 5.71
C LYS A 40 2.52 -7.16 5.68
N LEU A 41 2.71 -6.53 6.83
CA LEU A 41 3.27 -5.18 6.94
C LEU A 41 4.72 -5.11 6.49
N ARG A 42 5.52 -6.14 6.80
CA ARG A 42 6.92 -6.21 6.36
C ARG A 42 7.00 -6.32 4.84
N ASP A 43 6.23 -7.22 4.26
CA ASP A 43 6.19 -7.42 2.80
C ASP A 43 5.65 -6.15 2.10
N ALA A 44 4.61 -5.53 2.67
CA ALA A 44 4.08 -4.25 2.18
C ALA A 44 5.11 -3.12 2.29
N ARG A 45 5.93 -3.08 3.34
CA ARG A 45 6.99 -2.07 3.52
C ARG A 45 8.08 -2.20 2.46
N GLU A 46 8.50 -3.41 2.14
CA GLU A 46 9.48 -3.67 1.08
C GLU A 46 8.92 -3.24 -0.29
N MET A 47 7.67 -3.59 -0.58
CA MET A 47 6.96 -3.13 -1.79
C MET A 47 6.81 -1.61 -1.84
N LEU A 48 6.50 -0.96 -0.72
CA LEU A 48 6.37 0.49 -0.62
C LEU A 48 7.71 1.19 -0.89
N TRP A 49 8.82 0.66 -0.38
CA TRP A 49 10.14 1.22 -0.65
C TRP A 49 10.52 1.08 -2.12
N MET A 50 10.35 -0.11 -2.70
CA MET A 50 10.58 -0.33 -4.12
C MET A 50 9.69 0.58 -4.99
N GLY A 51 8.42 0.72 -4.64
CA GLY A 51 7.49 1.63 -5.32
C GLY A 51 7.89 3.09 -5.19
N ALA A 52 8.32 3.53 -4.00
CA ALA A 52 8.79 4.90 -3.77
C ALA A 52 10.06 5.22 -4.57
N VAL A 53 11.03 4.30 -4.58
CA VAL A 53 12.26 4.45 -5.38
C VAL A 53 11.94 4.47 -6.88
N ALA A 54 11.07 3.57 -7.35
CA ALA A 54 10.64 3.55 -8.75
C ALA A 54 9.93 4.85 -9.14
N LEU A 55 9.05 5.38 -8.28
CA LEU A 55 8.36 6.65 -8.52
C LEU A 55 9.34 7.83 -8.56
N ALA A 56 10.31 7.86 -7.64
CA ALA A 56 11.34 8.89 -7.62
C ALA A 56 12.21 8.84 -8.90
N LEU A 57 12.61 7.65 -9.34
CA LEU A 57 13.35 7.46 -10.59
C LEU A 57 12.53 7.85 -11.82
N ALA A 58 11.24 7.48 -11.86
CA ALA A 58 10.34 7.88 -12.94
C ALA A 58 10.17 9.40 -13.00
N GLN A 59 10.06 10.07 -11.85
CA GLN A 59 9.96 11.52 -11.77
C GLN A 59 11.26 12.19 -12.23
N ALA A 60 12.42 11.70 -11.79
CA ALA A 60 13.72 12.19 -12.24
C ALA A 60 13.91 12.02 -13.76
N ALA A 61 13.54 10.86 -14.30
CA ALA A 61 13.57 10.59 -15.74
C ALA A 61 12.63 11.53 -16.52
N ALA A 62 11.43 11.81 -16.01
CA ALA A 62 10.51 12.75 -16.63
C ALA A 62 11.09 14.17 -16.72
N VAL A 63 11.74 14.66 -15.65
CA VAL A 63 12.43 15.96 -15.67
C VAL A 63 13.59 15.94 -16.66
N ALA A 64 14.44 14.91 -16.62
CA ALA A 64 15.56 14.78 -17.56
C ALA A 64 15.10 14.75 -19.02
N LEU A 65 13.97 14.09 -19.31
CA LEU A 65 13.37 14.05 -20.64
C LEU A 65 12.90 15.44 -21.10
N VAL A 66 12.25 16.21 -20.22
CA VAL A 66 11.84 17.59 -20.52
C VAL A 66 13.07 18.46 -20.81
N VAL A 67 14.11 18.38 -19.98
CA VAL A 67 15.36 19.13 -20.19
C VAL A 67 16.00 18.74 -21.52
N GLY A 68 16.12 17.44 -21.82
CA GLY A 68 16.67 16.93 -23.07
C GLY A 68 15.90 17.41 -24.30
N LEU A 69 14.55 17.42 -24.24
CA LEU A 69 13.70 17.96 -25.29
C LEU A 69 13.95 19.45 -25.52
N VAL A 70 14.00 20.24 -24.44
CA VAL A 70 14.29 21.68 -24.54
C VAL A 70 15.66 21.92 -25.17
N LEU A 71 16.70 21.19 -24.74
CA LEU A 71 18.04 21.32 -25.31
C LEU A 71 18.11 20.89 -26.78
N THR A 72 17.32 19.90 -27.19
CA THR A 72 17.24 19.43 -28.57
C THR A 72 16.51 20.43 -29.47
N LEU A 73 15.46 21.09 -28.97
CA LEU A 73 14.69 22.07 -29.73
C LEU A 73 15.30 23.48 -29.70
N ALA A 74 16.02 23.83 -28.64
CA ALA A 74 16.65 25.13 -28.47
C ALA A 74 17.48 25.60 -29.69
N PRO A 75 18.33 24.77 -30.34
CA PRO A 75 19.08 25.19 -31.52
C PRO A 75 18.21 25.44 -32.77
N LEU A 76 16.99 24.88 -32.84
CA LEU A 76 16.12 25.04 -34.02
C LEU A 76 15.21 26.26 -33.93
N VAL A 77 14.62 26.50 -32.75
CA VAL A 77 13.57 27.52 -32.57
C VAL A 77 13.92 28.58 -31.52
N GLY A 78 15.09 28.47 -30.89
CA GLY A 78 15.51 29.30 -29.78
C GLY A 78 14.99 28.79 -28.42
N PRO A 79 15.67 29.11 -27.31
CA PRO A 79 15.37 28.54 -25.99
C PRO A 79 13.96 28.86 -25.48
N GLY A 80 13.47 30.08 -25.71
CA GLY A 80 12.16 30.52 -25.22
C GLY A 80 10.99 29.84 -25.93
N LEU A 81 11.09 29.64 -27.25
CA LEU A 81 10.04 28.92 -27.99
C LEU A 81 10.12 27.41 -27.74
N ALA A 82 11.32 26.86 -27.57
CA ALA A 82 11.51 25.45 -27.21
C ALA A 82 10.81 25.10 -25.90
N THR A 83 10.98 25.89 -24.84
CA THR A 83 10.30 25.65 -23.55
C THR A 83 8.79 25.76 -23.69
N LEU A 84 8.28 26.76 -24.41
CA LEU A 84 6.85 26.94 -24.63
C LEU A 84 6.22 25.74 -25.36
N ILE A 85 6.88 25.24 -26.42
CA ILE A 85 6.41 24.08 -27.18
C ILE A 85 6.35 22.84 -26.28
N VAL A 86 7.41 22.56 -25.52
CA VAL A 86 7.47 21.38 -24.64
C VAL A 86 6.42 21.45 -23.55
N VAL A 87 6.23 22.61 -22.91
CA VAL A 87 5.21 22.80 -21.87
C VAL A 87 3.81 22.58 -22.43
N LEU A 88 3.50 23.17 -23.58
CA LEU A 88 2.18 22.99 -24.21
C LEU A 88 1.91 21.54 -24.61
N ALA A 89 2.92 20.83 -25.14
CA ALA A 89 2.80 19.42 -25.47
C ALA A 89 2.52 18.56 -24.23
N PHE A 90 3.23 18.79 -23.12
CA PHE A 90 3.02 18.05 -21.87
C PHE A 90 1.68 18.39 -21.23
N LEU A 91 1.24 19.64 -21.26
CA LEU A 91 -0.09 20.04 -20.78
C LEU A 91 -1.21 19.41 -21.60
N ALA A 92 -1.05 19.30 -22.92
CA ALA A 92 -2.02 18.63 -23.78
C ALA A 92 -2.13 17.14 -23.42
N ILE A 93 -1.00 16.45 -23.22
CA ILE A 93 -0.98 15.03 -22.81
C ILE A 93 -1.60 14.86 -21.42
N ALA A 94 -1.20 15.69 -20.45
CA ALA A 94 -1.74 15.65 -19.09
C ALA A 94 -3.24 15.93 -19.06
N GLY A 95 -3.72 16.90 -19.84
CA GLY A 95 -5.13 17.20 -20.01
C GLY A 95 -5.91 16.03 -20.61
N LEU A 96 -5.36 15.38 -21.64
CA LEU A 96 -5.96 14.19 -22.25
C LEU A 96 -6.06 13.02 -21.26
N MET A 97 -4.99 12.72 -20.52
CA MET A 97 -4.99 11.68 -19.49
C MET A 97 -5.94 12.01 -18.34
N GLY A 98 -5.98 13.26 -17.88
CA GLY A 98 -6.92 13.71 -16.86
C GLY A 98 -8.38 13.59 -17.32
N TRP A 99 -8.66 13.93 -18.58
CA TRP A 99 -9.98 13.77 -19.17
C TRP A 99 -10.37 12.29 -19.28
N LEU A 100 -9.48 11.43 -19.77
CA LEU A 100 -9.71 9.99 -19.82
C LEU A 100 -9.96 9.42 -18.42
N ALA A 101 -9.15 9.77 -17.41
CA ALA A 101 -9.36 9.33 -16.03
C ALA A 101 -10.73 9.78 -15.50
N TRP A 102 -11.11 11.04 -15.75
CA TRP A 102 -12.42 11.58 -15.36
C TRP A 102 -13.58 10.82 -16.02
N THR A 103 -13.45 10.45 -17.30
CA THR A 103 -14.49 9.65 -17.98
C THR A 103 -14.66 8.26 -17.37
N HIS A 104 -13.58 7.61 -16.93
CA HIS A 104 -13.64 6.31 -16.26
C HIS A 104 -14.27 6.42 -14.87
N VAL A 105 -13.87 7.41 -14.08
CA VAL A 105 -14.43 7.66 -12.74
C VAL A 105 -15.92 8.00 -12.85
N LYS A 106 -16.30 8.88 -13.79
CA LYS A 106 -17.70 9.26 -14.00
C LYS A 106 -18.58 8.07 -14.42
N ARG A 107 -18.03 7.08 -15.13
CA ARG A 107 -18.73 5.83 -15.46
C ARG A 107 -19.07 5.03 -14.20
N ILE A 108 -18.09 4.83 -13.31
CA ILE A 108 -18.28 4.09 -12.04
C ILE A 108 -19.32 4.78 -11.14
N PHE A 109 -19.30 6.10 -11.06
CA PHE A 109 -20.27 6.85 -10.25
C PHE A 109 -21.68 6.88 -10.85
N LYS A 110 -21.83 6.75 -12.17
CA LYS A 110 -23.14 6.71 -12.84
C LYS A 110 -23.83 5.34 -12.72
N GLU A 111 -23.12 4.28 -12.34
CA GLU A 111 -23.64 2.93 -12.16
C GLU A 111 -24.17 2.65 -10.74
N ARG A 112 -24.16 3.66 -9.84
CA ARG A 112 -24.82 3.55 -8.54
C ARG A 112 -26.33 3.88 -8.72
N PRO A 113 -27.26 2.97 -8.37
CA PRO A 113 -28.70 3.16 -8.55
C PRO A 113 -29.25 4.32 -7.72
#